data_AF-A0A7K1H190-F1
#
_entry.id   AF-A0A7K1H190-F1
#
_cell.length_a   1.000
_cell.length_b   1.000
_cell.length_c   1.000
_cell.angle_alpha   90.00
_cell.angle_beta   90.00
_cell.angle_gamma   90.00
#
_symmetry.space_group_name_H-M   'P 1'
#
loop_
_entity.id
_entity.type
_entity.pdbx_description
1 polymer ?
#
loop_
_entity_poly.entity_id
_entity_poly.type
_entity_poly.pdbx_seq_one_letter_code
_entity_poly.pdbx_strand_id
1 'polypeptide(L)'
;MSVGDVKATLRDGTLSLDQAKATIERVGDRLAEVRRIASATLHDSQHPEAQKARKALADAVREVELALRTIGVARGHAIAFTNKLG
;
A
#
# COMPACT_ATOMS: atom_id res chain seq x y z
N MET A 1 12.37 -26.75 13.96
CA MET A 1 12.19 -25.29 14.08
C MET A 1 11.78 -25.01 15.51
N SER A 2 12.57 -24.22 16.23
CA SER A 2 12.29 -23.84 17.62
C SER A 2 11.26 -22.72 17.69
N VAL A 3 10.62 -22.51 18.85
CA VAL A 3 9.77 -21.32 19.08
C VAL A 3 10.59 -20.03 18.89
N GLY A 4 11.88 -20.04 19.24
CA GLY A 4 12.79 -18.93 19.00
C GLY A 4 12.97 -18.64 17.50
N ASP A 5 13.14 -19.67 16.67
CA ASP A 5 13.29 -19.55 15.22
C ASP A 5 12.02 -18.94 14.62
N VAL A 6 10.83 -19.41 15.03
CA VAL A 6 9.54 -18.88 14.57
C VAL A 6 9.40 -17.40 14.91
N LYS A 7 9.77 -16.98 16.13
CA LYS A 7 9.75 -15.57 16.54
C LYS A 7 10.72 -14.72 15.72
N ALA A 8 11.91 -15.24 15.43
CA ALA A 8 12.88 -14.54 14.58
C ALA A 8 12.28 -14.30 13.18
N THR A 9 11.74 -15.35 12.55
CA THR A 9 11.09 -15.24 11.23
C THR A 9 9.91 -14.26 11.24
N LEU A 10 9.08 -14.25 12.28
CA LEU A 10 7.97 -13.30 12.39
C LEU A 10 8.43 -11.85 12.56
N ARG A 11 9.55 -11.61 13.25
CA ARG A 11 10.16 -10.28 13.37
C ARG A 11 10.69 -9.80 12.04
N ASP A 12 11.42 -10.66 11.32
CA ASP A 12 11.94 -10.34 9.99
C ASP A 12 10.81 -10.07 8.99
N GLY A 13 9.73 -10.87 9.06
CA GLY A 13 8.51 -10.65 8.28
C GLY A 13 7.84 -9.32 8.63
N THR A 14 7.77 -8.96 9.91
CA THR A 14 7.21 -7.67 10.36
C THR A 14 8.06 -6.49 9.85
N LEU A 15 9.38 -6.60 9.90
CA LEU A 15 10.29 -5.59 9.35
C LEU A 15 10.09 -5.43 7.83
N SER A 16 9.93 -6.54 7.12
CA SER A 16 9.69 -6.55 5.68
C SER A 16 8.35 -5.89 5.33
N LEU A 17 7.31 -6.11 6.15
CA LEU A 17 6.01 -5.42 6.03
C LEU A 17 6.12 -3.92 6.28
N ASP A 18 6.94 -3.48 7.24
CA ASP A 18 7.19 -2.06 7.50
C ASP A 18 7.91 -1.37 6.31
N GLN A 19 8.88 -2.06 5.70
CA GLN A 19 9.55 -1.57 4.48
C GLN A 19 8.61 -1.52 3.28
N ALA A 20 7.76 -2.54 3.12
CA ALA A 20 6.75 -2.59 2.07
C ALA A 20 5.76 -1.42 2.24
N LYS A 21 5.28 -1.18 3.48
CA LYS A 21 4.40 -0.06 3.80
C LYS A 21 5.02 1.27 3.39
N ALA A 22 6.25 1.56 3.82
CA ALA A 22 6.94 2.81 3.49
C ALA A 22 7.15 2.98 1.98
N THR A 23 7.31 1.88 1.24
CA THR A 23 7.41 1.93 -0.23
C THR A 23 6.07 2.26 -0.88
N ILE A 24 4.99 1.62 -0.45
CA ILE A 24 3.65 1.88 -0.98
C ILE A 24 3.16 3.29 -0.59
N GLU A 25 3.49 3.80 0.59
CA GLU A 25 3.20 5.19 0.99
C GLU A 25 3.87 6.17 0.02
N ARG A 26 5.16 5.98 -0.30
CA ARG A 26 5.86 6.81 -1.31
C ARG A 26 5.25 6.71 -2.71
N VAL A 27 4.72 5.55 -3.09
CA VAL A 27 3.98 5.40 -4.35
C VAL A 27 2.68 6.20 -4.28
N GLY A 28 1.96 6.14 -3.15
CA GLY A 28 0.76 6.93 -2.89
C GLY A 28 1.00 8.43 -3.02
N ASP A 29 2.07 8.94 -2.43
CA ASP A 29 2.44 10.37 -2.52
C ASP A 29 2.70 10.80 -3.97
N ARG A 30 3.46 10.01 -4.72
CA ARG A 30 3.72 10.27 -6.15
C ARG A 30 2.44 10.21 -6.97
N LEU A 31 1.56 9.26 -6.68
CA LEU A 31 0.27 9.12 -7.36
C LEU A 31 -0.65 10.30 -7.06
N ALA A 32 -0.66 10.80 -5.83
CA ALA A 32 -1.42 11.99 -5.45
C ALA A 32 -0.96 13.21 -6.25
N GLU A 33 0.35 13.36 -6.47
CA GLU A 33 0.91 14.43 -7.30
C GLU A 33 0.51 14.28 -8.77
N VAL A 34 0.61 13.07 -9.34
CA VAL A 34 0.17 12.81 -10.73
C VAL A 34 -1.33 13.09 -10.87
N ARG A 35 -2.15 12.69 -9.90
CA ARG A 35 -3.60 12.96 -9.90
C ARG A 35 -3.88 14.46 -9.86
N ARG A 36 -3.13 15.24 -9.08
CA ARG A 36 -3.26 16.70 -9.01
C ARG A 36 -2.96 17.34 -10.36
N ILE A 37 -1.84 16.95 -10.99
CA ILE A 37 -1.46 17.44 -12.33
C ILE A 37 -2.53 17.07 -13.37
N ALA A 38 -2.93 15.80 -13.42
CA ALA A 38 -3.93 15.32 -14.36
C ALA A 38 -5.29 16.03 -14.18
N SER A 39 -5.68 16.30 -12.93
CA SER A 39 -6.92 17.05 -12.64
C SER A 39 -6.85 18.48 -13.16
N ALA A 40 -5.69 19.15 -13.07
CA ALA A 40 -5.50 20.50 -13.61
C ALA A 40 -5.45 20.51 -15.14
N THR A 41 -4.86 19.50 -15.77
CA THR A 41 -4.69 19.44 -17.23
C THR A 41 -5.93 18.94 -17.96
N LEU A 42 -6.67 18.01 -17.38
CA LEU A 42 -7.77 17.29 -18.05
C LEU A 42 -9.16 17.72 -17.56
N HIS A 43 -9.26 18.73 -16.69
CA HIS A 43 -10.46 19.04 -15.89
C HIS A 43 -11.75 18.96 -16.69
N ASP A 44 -11.87 19.73 -17.76
CA ASP A 44 -13.08 19.84 -18.59
C ASP A 44 -13.05 18.99 -19.86
N SER A 45 -11.97 18.23 -20.07
CA SER A 45 -11.81 17.44 -21.27
C SER A 45 -12.81 16.28 -21.27
N GLN A 46 -13.67 16.26 -22.29
CA GLN A 46 -14.61 15.18 -22.57
C GLN A 46 -14.03 14.14 -23.53
N HIS A 47 -12.77 14.30 -23.95
CA HIS A 47 -12.11 13.31 -24.79
C HIS A 47 -12.08 11.95 -24.08
N PRO A 48 -12.36 10.83 -24.80
CA PRO A 48 -12.34 9.50 -24.22
C PRO A 48 -11.05 9.16 -23.49
N GLU A 49 -9.92 9.66 -23.97
CA GLU A 49 -8.59 9.51 -23.37
C GLU A 49 -8.50 10.18 -22.00
N ALA A 50 -9.09 11.37 -21.84
CA ALA A 50 -9.11 12.07 -20.56
C ALA A 50 -9.98 11.33 -19.53
N GLN A 51 -11.11 10.76 -19.96
CA GLN A 51 -11.95 9.92 -19.09
C GLN A 51 -11.22 8.63 -18.68
N LYS A 52 -10.53 7.96 -19.62
CA LYS A 52 -9.71 6.78 -19.35
C LYS A 52 -8.59 7.09 -18.35
N ALA A 53 -7.88 8.21 -18.53
CA ALA A 53 -6.81 8.64 -17.63
C ALA A 53 -7.33 8.89 -16.21
N ARG A 54 -8.45 9.62 -16.05
CA ARG A 54 -9.08 9.85 -14.73
C ARG A 54 -9.48 8.55 -14.05
N LYS A 55 -10.08 7.61 -14.80
CA LYS A 55 -10.44 6.29 -14.27
C LYS A 55 -9.21 5.50 -13.82
N ALA A 56 -8.18 5.43 -14.66
CA ALA A 56 -6.94 4.72 -14.33
C ALA A 56 -6.27 5.27 -13.06
N LEU A 57 -6.29 6.60 -12.89
CA LEU A 57 -5.77 7.24 -11.67
C LEU A 57 -6.62 6.92 -10.44
N ALA A 58 -7.95 6.90 -10.57
CA ALA A 58 -8.83 6.52 -9.46
C ALA A 58 -8.64 5.06 -9.06
N ASP A 59 -8.50 4.16 -10.03
CA ASP A 59 -8.24 2.74 -9.78
C ASP A 59 -6.87 2.54 -9.13
N ALA A 60 -5.83 3.24 -9.60
CA ALA A 60 -4.51 3.19 -8.98
C ALA A 60 -4.51 3.67 -7.51
N VAL A 61 -5.31 4.71 -7.18
CA VAL A 61 -5.43 5.20 -5.79
C VAL A 61 -6.08 4.13 -4.92
N ARG A 62 -7.14 3.51 -5.41
CA ARG A 62 -7.82 2.41 -4.71
C ARG A 62 -6.86 1.25 -4.44
N GLU A 63 -6.05 0.86 -5.41
CA GLU A 63 -5.07 -0.23 -5.24
C GLU A 63 -4.01 0.10 -4.17
N VAL A 64 -3.52 1.34 -4.12
CA VAL A 64 -2.59 1.77 -3.06
C VAL A 64 -3.25 1.66 -1.69
N GLU A 65 -4.50 2.14 -1.53
CA GLU A 65 -5.25 2.06 -0.28
C GLU A 65 -5.48 0.60 0.17
N LEU A 66 -5.85 -0.28 -0.77
CA LEU A 66 -6.04 -1.71 -0.52
C LEU A 66 -4.74 -2.40 -0.11
N ALA A 67 -3.62 -2.06 -0.76
CA ALA A 67 -2.31 -2.59 -0.42
C ALA A 67 -1.89 -2.18 0.99
N LEU A 68 -2.02 -0.89 1.35
CA LEU A 68 -1.70 -0.39 2.68
C LEU A 68 -2.55 -1.07 3.76
N ARG A 69 -3.85 -1.23 3.52
CA ARG A 69 -4.75 -1.95 4.42
C ARG A 69 -4.32 -3.41 4.62
N THR A 70 -3.99 -4.09 3.53
CA THR A 70 -3.57 -5.50 3.55
C THR A 70 -2.27 -5.66 4.35
N ILE A 71 -1.29 -4.79 4.13
CA ILE A 71 -0.03 -4.77 4.89
C ILE A 71 -0.31 -4.54 6.37
N GLY A 72 -1.18 -3.59 6.71
CA GLY A 72 -1.57 -3.32 8.10
C GLY A 72 -2.19 -4.53 8.80
N VAL A 73 -3.09 -5.25 8.13
CA VAL A 73 -3.72 -6.47 8.66
C VAL A 73 -2.68 -7.59 8.84
N ALA A 74 -1.84 -7.83 7.83
CA ALA A 74 -0.79 -8.85 7.90
C ALA A 74 0.17 -8.59 9.07
N ARG A 75 0.58 -7.33 9.25
CA ARG A 75 1.43 -6.89 10.37
C ARG A 75 0.75 -7.11 11.71
N GLY A 76 -0.53 -6.73 11.82
CA GLY A 76 -1.32 -6.93 13.02
C GLY A 76 -1.40 -8.41 13.41
N HIS A 77 -1.62 -9.30 12.45
CA HIS A 77 -1.62 -10.75 12.67
C HIS A 77 -0.25 -11.29 13.10
N ALA A 78 0.85 -10.85 12.45
CA ALA A 78 2.20 -11.28 12.80
C ALA A 78 2.57 -10.89 14.25
N ILE A 79 2.24 -9.67 14.67
CA ILE A 79 2.46 -9.19 16.05
C ILE A 79 1.59 -9.97 17.03
N ALA A 80 0.30 -10.12 16.75
CA ALA A 80 -0.62 -10.84 17.62
C ALA A 80 -0.19 -12.30 17.82
N PHE A 81 0.28 -12.96 16.75
CA PHE A 81 0.77 -14.33 16.84
C PHE A 81 2.10 -14.42 17.58
N THR A 82 3.04 -13.50 17.33
CA THR A 82 4.31 -13.42 18.08
C THR A 82 4.07 -13.30 19.59
N ASN A 83 3.13 -12.46 20.00
CA ASN A 83 2.78 -12.27 21.42
C ASN A 83 2.18 -13.54 22.05
N LYS A 84 1.47 -14.37 21.28
CA LYS A 84 0.93 -15.65 21.76
C LYS A 84 2.01 -16.72 21.98
N LEU A 85 3.19 -16.56 21.38
CA LEU A 85 4.33 -17.47 21.55
C LEU A 85 5.16 -17.19 22.82
N GLY A 86 4.76 -16.20 23.63
CA GLY A 86 5.39 -15.82 24.90
C GLY A 86 6.79 -15.29 24.74
#